data_AF-A0A2V9ZFS8-F1
#
_entry.id   AF-A0A2V9ZFS8-F1
#
_cell.length_a   1.000
_cell.length_b   1.000
_cell.length_c   1.000
_cell.angle_alpha   90.00
_cell.angle_beta   90.00
_cell.angle_gamma   90.00
#
_symmetry.space_group_name_H-M   'P 1'
#
loop_
_entity.id
_entity.type
_entity.pdbx_description
1 polymer ?
#
loop_
_entity_poly.entity_id
_entity_poly.type
_entity_poly.pdbx_seq_one_letter_code
_entity_poly.pdbx_strand_id
1 'polypeptide(L)'
;MRREFGCLLATCNEQHSISETQRLDFHSPYGCSKGAADQYVHDYARIFDLPTVVFRMSCIAGPRQFGNEDQGWVAHFLYSALQQQAITVYGDGRQVRDVLAVEDLMRAFEAVRGHVAQTAGQVYNVGGGLKNTVSLLELMEQIELLTGCRLHFDREGVRPGDQAIYVTDFSKLRRHIGWEPKMNLEQILDNMYGWWKQNRELFQTAPAASRLRVPELAEAPGAVS
;
A
#
# COMPACT_ATOMS: atom_id res chain seq x y z
N MET A 1 18.72 -18.88 10.14
CA MET A 1 17.76 -19.58 11.01
C MET A 1 16.46 -18.78 10.94
N ARG A 2 15.55 -19.12 10.02
CA ARG A 2 14.27 -18.40 9.85
C ARG A 2 13.48 -18.58 11.14
N ARG A 3 13.16 -17.51 11.84
CA ARG A 3 12.27 -17.59 13.01
C ARG A 3 10.87 -17.93 12.47
N GLU A 4 10.30 -19.03 12.93
CA GLU A 4 8.94 -19.45 12.61
C GLU A 4 7.92 -18.51 13.27
N PHE A 5 7.81 -17.30 12.75
CA PHE A 5 6.59 -16.53 12.92
C PHE A 5 5.56 -17.21 12.01
N GLY A 6 4.54 -17.85 12.59
CA GLY A 6 3.41 -18.39 11.83
C GLY A 6 2.74 -17.28 11.03
N CYS A 7 3.24 -17.03 9.83
CA CYS A 7 2.89 -15.86 9.04
C CYS A 7 1.61 -16.13 8.28
N LEU A 8 0.69 -15.17 8.25
CA LEU A 8 -0.52 -15.21 7.42
C LEU A 8 -0.20 -15.37 5.92
N LEU A 9 1.05 -15.13 5.52
CA LEU A 9 1.56 -15.47 4.20
C LEU A 9 1.48 -16.95 3.86
N ALA A 10 1.66 -17.86 4.82
CA ALA A 10 1.52 -19.29 4.57
C ALA A 10 0.09 -19.67 4.14
N THR A 11 -0.89 -18.82 4.44
CA THR A 11 -2.28 -18.96 4.02
C THR A 11 -2.64 -18.13 2.78
N CYS A 12 -1.76 -17.24 2.31
CA CYS A 12 -2.00 -16.45 1.10
C CYS A 12 -1.86 -17.33 -0.14
N ASN A 13 -2.95 -17.49 -0.89
CA ASN A 13 -2.99 -18.20 -2.15
C ASN A 13 -3.85 -17.43 -3.17
N GLU A 14 -3.95 -17.90 -4.41
CA GLU A 14 -4.72 -17.23 -5.46
C GLU A 14 -6.21 -17.03 -5.08
N GLN A 15 -6.79 -17.91 -4.25
CA GLN A 15 -8.19 -17.80 -3.80
C GLN A 15 -8.42 -16.64 -2.82
N HIS A 16 -7.37 -16.09 -2.21
CA HIS A 16 -7.44 -14.93 -1.32
C HIS A 16 -7.10 -13.61 -2.03
N SER A 17 -6.81 -13.64 -3.34
CA SER A 17 -6.57 -12.43 -4.11
C SER A 17 -7.87 -11.69 -4.44
N ILE A 18 -7.80 -10.36 -4.41
CA ILE A 18 -8.95 -9.48 -4.58
C ILE A 18 -9.05 -9.08 -6.05
N SER A 19 -10.13 -9.52 -6.71
CA SER A 19 -10.43 -9.19 -8.11
C SER A 19 -11.44 -8.05 -8.23
N GLU A 20 -11.62 -7.50 -9.44
CA GLU A 20 -12.57 -6.41 -9.67
C GLU A 20 -14.04 -6.85 -9.50
N THR A 21 -14.31 -8.15 -9.43
CA THR A 21 -15.66 -8.71 -9.19
C THR A 21 -16.06 -8.72 -7.72
N GLN A 22 -15.11 -8.49 -6.81
CA GLN A 22 -15.42 -8.40 -5.40
C GLN A 22 -16.35 -7.21 -5.14
N ARG A 23 -17.39 -7.45 -4.32
CA ARG A 23 -18.32 -6.40 -3.94
C ARG A 23 -17.59 -5.31 -3.16
N LEU A 24 -17.89 -4.06 -3.51
CA LEU A 24 -17.40 -2.91 -2.79
C LEU A 24 -18.13 -2.81 -1.45
N ASP A 25 -17.34 -2.80 -0.38
CA ASP A 25 -17.78 -2.54 0.97
C ASP A 25 -16.76 -1.56 1.55
N PHE A 26 -17.10 -0.27 1.58
CA PHE A 26 -16.15 0.78 1.90
C PHE A 26 -16.07 0.97 3.42
N HIS A 27 -14.87 0.81 3.96
CA HIS A 27 -14.57 1.05 5.37
C HIS A 27 -13.73 2.31 5.51
N SER A 28 -13.96 3.08 6.58
CA SER A 28 -13.38 4.42 6.88
C SER A 28 -13.88 5.58 5.99
N PRO A 29 -13.82 6.84 6.47
CA PRO A 29 -14.11 8.01 5.64
C PRO A 29 -13.23 8.12 4.39
N TYR A 30 -11.95 7.71 4.48
CA TYR A 30 -11.05 7.65 3.35
C TYR A 30 -11.56 6.66 2.29
N GLY A 31 -11.87 5.42 2.70
CA GLY A 31 -12.42 4.38 1.83
C GLY A 31 -13.73 4.80 1.18
N CYS A 32 -14.66 5.39 1.94
CA CYS A 32 -15.92 5.91 1.42
C CYS A 32 -15.70 7.02 0.37
N SER A 33 -14.79 7.97 0.64
CA SER A 33 -14.50 9.08 -0.29
C SER A 33 -13.90 8.58 -1.62
N LYS A 34 -12.96 7.63 -1.56
CA LYS A 34 -12.33 7.04 -2.75
C LYS A 34 -13.29 6.12 -3.51
N GLY A 35 -14.08 5.35 -2.78
CA GLY A 35 -15.10 4.49 -3.32
C GLY A 35 -16.19 5.24 -4.07
N ALA A 36 -16.66 6.37 -3.52
CA ALA A 36 -17.62 7.24 -4.21
C ALA A 36 -17.02 7.83 -5.50
N ALA A 37 -15.78 8.32 -5.45
CA ALA A 37 -15.10 8.87 -6.63
C ALA A 37 -14.88 7.81 -7.73
N ASP A 38 -14.47 6.59 -7.35
CA ASP A 38 -14.35 5.43 -8.22
C ASP A 38 -15.67 5.19 -9.00
N GLN A 39 -16.79 5.11 -8.27
CA GLN A 39 -18.08 4.85 -8.88
C GLN A 39 -18.53 5.97 -9.81
N TYR A 40 -18.30 7.24 -9.44
CA TYR A 40 -18.60 8.38 -10.32
C TYR A 40 -17.79 8.34 -11.62
N VAL A 41 -16.47 8.12 -11.55
CA VAL A 41 -15.61 8.08 -12.74
C VAL A 41 -15.99 6.93 -13.66
N HIS A 42 -16.34 5.78 -13.09
CA HIS A 42 -16.79 4.61 -13.85
C HIS A 42 -18.17 4.83 -14.49
N ASP A 43 -19.10 5.48 -13.78
CA ASP A 43 -20.43 5.78 -14.31
C ASP A 43 -20.39 6.86 -15.41
N TYR A 44 -19.49 7.84 -15.30
CA TYR A 44 -19.31 8.85 -16.33
C TYR A 44 -18.86 8.26 -17.68
N ALA A 45 -18.12 7.15 -17.68
CA ALA A 45 -17.83 6.43 -18.92
C ALA A 45 -19.08 5.76 -19.52
N ARG A 46 -20.03 5.31 -18.69
CA ARG A 46 -21.26 4.64 -19.14
C ARG A 46 -22.31 5.62 -19.67
N ILE A 47 -22.43 6.78 -19.02
CA ILE A 47 -23.50 7.75 -19.30
C ILE A 47 -23.08 8.78 -20.33
N PHE A 48 -21.80 9.16 -20.34
CA PHE A 48 -21.31 10.27 -21.16
C PHE A 48 -20.20 9.86 -22.14
N ASP A 49 -19.93 8.56 -22.29
CA ASP A 49 -18.88 8.01 -23.17
C ASP A 49 -17.49 8.63 -22.93
N LEU A 50 -17.21 9.10 -21.71
CA LEU A 50 -15.90 9.61 -21.37
C LEU A 50 -14.88 8.47 -21.31
N PRO A 51 -13.69 8.60 -21.93
CA PRO A 51 -12.68 7.54 -21.95
C PRO A 51 -11.92 7.48 -20.61
N THR A 52 -12.61 7.12 -19.54
CA THR A 52 -12.05 7.03 -18.19
C THR A 52 -11.49 5.63 -17.90
N VAL A 53 -10.56 5.55 -16.95
CA VAL A 53 -10.07 4.29 -16.38
C VAL A 53 -9.89 4.50 -14.89
N VAL A 54 -10.31 3.51 -14.09
CA VAL A 54 -10.12 3.52 -12.64
C VAL A 54 -9.08 2.46 -12.26
N PHE A 55 -8.06 2.87 -11.53
CA PHE A 55 -7.10 1.95 -10.89
C PHE A 55 -7.39 1.85 -9.39
N ARG A 56 -7.67 0.62 -8.94
CA ARG A 56 -7.74 0.24 -7.53
C ARG A 56 -6.38 -0.31 -7.14
N MET A 57 -5.60 0.51 -6.45
CA MET A 57 -4.18 0.26 -6.23
C MET A 57 -3.91 -0.36 -4.86
N SER A 58 -2.95 -1.28 -4.81
CA SER A 58 -2.39 -1.77 -3.54
C SER A 58 -1.30 -0.83 -2.98
N CYS A 59 -0.38 -1.36 -2.17
CA CYS A 59 0.72 -0.57 -1.63
C CYS A 59 1.72 -0.20 -2.73
N ILE A 60 1.79 1.08 -3.07
CA ILE A 60 2.81 1.61 -3.98
C ILE A 60 4.05 2.01 -3.18
N ALA A 61 5.22 1.57 -3.64
CA ALA A 61 6.51 1.88 -3.05
C ALA A 61 7.56 2.21 -4.12
N GLY A 62 8.47 3.13 -3.80
CA GLY A 62 9.57 3.48 -4.70
C GLY A 62 10.26 4.80 -4.35
N PRO A 63 11.29 5.19 -5.13
CA PRO A 63 11.98 6.47 -4.98
C PRO A 63 11.01 7.65 -4.94
N ARG A 64 11.39 8.73 -4.24
CA ARG A 64 10.60 9.97 -4.06
C ARG A 64 9.36 9.86 -3.18
N GLN A 65 9.07 8.67 -2.65
CA GLN A 65 8.14 8.52 -1.54
C GLN A 65 8.88 8.79 -0.23
N PHE A 66 8.33 9.63 0.64
CA PHE A 66 8.91 9.91 1.97
C PHE A 66 8.29 9.03 3.08
N GLY A 67 6.98 8.75 2.99
CA GLY A 67 6.27 7.91 3.96
C GLY A 67 6.19 8.51 5.37
N ASN A 68 5.15 8.12 6.10
CA ASN A 68 4.98 8.38 7.53
C ASN A 68 4.14 7.25 8.14
N GLU A 69 3.83 7.39 9.43
CA GLU A 69 3.06 6.40 10.21
C GLU A 69 1.67 6.12 9.63
N ASP A 70 1.07 7.07 8.92
CA ASP A 70 -0.28 6.96 8.35
C ASP A 70 -0.29 6.60 6.86
N GLN A 71 0.81 6.85 6.13
CA GLN A 71 0.88 6.69 4.68
C GLN A 71 2.25 6.22 4.20
N GLY A 72 2.30 5.28 3.26
CA GLY A 72 3.56 4.83 2.67
C GLY A 72 4.44 4.08 3.66
N TRP A 73 3.89 3.02 4.27
CA TRP A 73 4.54 2.27 5.35
C TRP A 73 5.89 1.65 4.95
N VAL A 74 6.07 1.22 3.70
CA VAL A 74 7.36 0.68 3.20
C VAL A 74 8.46 1.75 3.29
N ALA A 75 8.17 2.96 2.81
CA ALA A 75 9.06 4.11 2.91
C ALA A 75 9.31 4.51 4.37
N HIS A 76 8.24 4.60 5.17
CA HIS A 76 8.34 4.93 6.58
C HIS A 76 9.27 3.97 7.33
N PHE A 77 9.12 2.66 7.14
CA PHE A 77 9.95 1.68 7.86
C PHE A 77 11.41 1.75 7.41
N LEU A 78 11.66 1.83 6.09
CA LEU A 78 13.02 1.91 5.55
C LEU A 78 13.76 3.15 6.07
N TYR A 79 13.15 4.32 5.98
CA TYR A 79 13.82 5.56 6.37
C TYR A 79 13.88 5.76 7.88
N SER A 80 12.94 5.22 8.64
CA SER A 80 13.05 5.19 10.11
C SER A 80 14.22 4.32 10.55
N ALA A 81 14.43 3.15 9.93
CA ALA A 81 15.61 2.30 10.19
C ALA A 81 16.92 3.06 9.92
N LEU A 82 17.02 3.70 8.76
CA LEU A 82 18.20 4.45 8.33
C LEU A 82 18.47 5.70 9.18
N GLN A 83 17.44 6.28 9.79
CA GLN A 83 17.54 7.43 10.69
C GLN A 83 17.56 7.04 12.17
N GLN A 84 17.55 5.74 12.48
CA GLN A 84 17.50 5.21 13.85
C GLN A 84 16.30 5.77 14.64
N GLN A 85 15.17 5.96 13.97
CA GLN A 85 13.91 6.38 14.57
C GLN A 85 13.05 5.15 14.89
N ALA A 86 12.38 5.19 16.04
CA ALA A 86 11.41 4.17 16.40
C ALA A 86 10.16 4.28 15.53
N ILE A 87 9.52 3.14 15.24
CA ILE A 87 8.24 3.06 14.55
C ILE A 87 7.18 2.44 15.46
N THR A 88 5.90 2.61 15.11
CA THR A 88 4.80 1.92 15.77
C THR A 88 4.28 0.80 14.90
N VAL A 89 4.13 -0.40 15.46
CA VAL A 89 3.45 -1.53 14.84
C VAL A 89 2.07 -1.68 15.45
N TYR A 90 1.04 -1.47 14.64
CA TYR A 90 -0.35 -1.63 15.06
C TYR A 90 -0.79 -3.09 14.91
N GLY A 91 -1.30 -3.67 15.99
CA GLY A 91 -1.65 -5.08 16.04
C GLY A 91 -0.43 -6.00 16.23
N ASP A 92 -0.48 -7.19 15.65
CA ASP A 92 0.54 -8.22 15.86
C ASP A 92 1.72 -8.16 14.87
N GLY A 93 1.62 -7.31 13.84
CA GLY A 93 2.60 -7.15 12.76
C GLY A 93 2.42 -8.14 11.59
N ARG A 94 1.42 -9.01 11.64
CA ARG A 94 1.23 -10.09 10.65
C ARG A 94 0.34 -9.69 9.48
N GLN A 95 -0.17 -8.46 9.44
CA GLN A 95 -0.96 -7.99 8.31
C GLN A 95 -0.12 -8.03 7.03
N VAL A 96 -0.71 -8.55 5.95
CA VAL A 96 -0.03 -8.81 4.68
C VAL A 96 -0.55 -7.85 3.61
N ARG A 97 0.37 -7.26 2.86
CA ARG A 97 0.08 -6.47 1.66
C ARG A 97 0.96 -6.92 0.50
N ASP A 98 0.45 -6.84 -0.71
CA ASP A 98 1.29 -6.86 -1.90
C ASP A 98 1.84 -5.46 -2.21
N VAL A 99 3.13 -5.40 -2.53
CA VAL A 99 3.85 -4.17 -2.82
C VAL A 99 4.12 -4.04 -4.32
N LEU A 100 3.80 -2.88 -4.88
CA LEU A 100 4.01 -2.54 -6.28
C LEU A 100 5.04 -1.42 -6.41
N ALA A 101 6.02 -1.62 -7.28
CA ALA A 101 6.99 -0.58 -7.63
C ALA A 101 6.30 0.61 -8.33
N VAL A 102 6.67 1.84 -7.99
CA VAL A 102 6.16 3.03 -8.68
C VAL A 102 6.46 3.01 -10.18
N GLU A 103 7.58 2.44 -10.58
CA GLU A 103 7.97 2.23 -11.98
C GLU A 103 6.99 1.31 -12.71
N ASP A 104 6.54 0.25 -12.04
CA ASP A 104 5.57 -0.70 -12.60
C ASP A 104 4.17 -0.08 -12.72
N LEU A 105 3.80 0.78 -11.77
CA LEU A 105 2.60 1.61 -11.86
C LEU A 105 2.68 2.60 -13.03
N MET A 106 3.82 3.25 -13.25
CA MET A 106 4.01 4.13 -14.41
C MET A 106 3.86 3.37 -15.73
N ARG A 107 4.41 2.15 -15.83
CA ARG A 107 4.18 1.27 -16.98
C ARG A 107 2.70 0.92 -17.15
N ALA A 108 1.93 0.79 -16.06
CA ALA A 108 0.48 0.55 -16.14
C ALA A 108 -0.25 1.75 -16.76
N PHE A 109 0.07 2.97 -16.32
CA PHE A 109 -0.49 4.20 -16.89
C PHE A 109 -0.17 4.34 -18.38
N GLU A 110 1.09 4.12 -18.76
CA GLU A 110 1.51 4.17 -20.17
C GLU A 110 0.81 3.11 -21.02
N ALA A 111 0.72 1.88 -20.50
CA ALA A 111 0.08 0.78 -21.21
C ALA A 111 -1.41 1.04 -21.42
N VAL A 112 -2.13 1.53 -20.41
CA VAL A 112 -3.55 1.91 -20.54
C VAL A 112 -3.73 3.04 -21.54
N ARG A 113 -2.89 4.08 -21.47
CA ARG A 113 -2.92 5.19 -22.42
C ARG A 113 -2.68 4.74 -23.86
N GLY A 114 -1.85 3.70 -24.07
CA GLY A 114 -1.61 3.11 -25.39
C GLY A 114 -2.74 2.23 -25.93
N HIS A 115 -3.68 1.81 -25.08
CA HIS A 115 -4.73 0.83 -25.40
C HIS A 115 -6.14 1.33 -25.04
N VAL A 116 -6.39 2.63 -25.20
CA VAL A 116 -7.66 3.27 -24.81
C VAL A 116 -8.88 2.58 -25.41
N ALA A 117 -8.79 2.08 -26.65
CA ALA A 117 -9.88 1.36 -27.30
C ALA A 117 -10.31 0.10 -26.53
N GLN A 118 -9.40 -0.55 -25.81
CA GLN A 118 -9.66 -1.73 -24.99
C GLN A 118 -9.92 -1.39 -23.51
N THR A 119 -9.41 -0.25 -23.04
CA THR A 119 -9.38 0.07 -21.61
C THR A 119 -10.40 1.11 -21.17
N ALA A 120 -10.95 1.92 -22.07
CA ALA A 120 -11.94 2.94 -21.73
C ALA A 120 -13.15 2.35 -20.99
N GLY A 121 -13.60 3.05 -19.95
CA GLY A 121 -14.70 2.65 -19.08
C GLY A 121 -14.42 1.43 -18.21
N GLN A 122 -13.15 1.02 -18.07
CA GLN A 122 -12.77 -0.14 -17.26
C GLN A 122 -12.23 0.27 -15.89
N VAL A 123 -12.52 -0.58 -14.91
CA VAL A 123 -11.82 -0.63 -13.63
C VAL A 123 -10.79 -1.75 -13.67
N TYR A 124 -9.59 -1.50 -13.14
CA TYR A 124 -8.54 -2.48 -12.97
C TYR A 124 -7.98 -2.44 -11.56
N ASN A 125 -7.77 -3.62 -10.97
CA ASN A 125 -6.95 -3.77 -9.79
C ASN A 125 -5.47 -3.77 -10.23
N VAL A 126 -4.63 -2.99 -9.54
CA VAL A 126 -3.22 -2.79 -9.90
C VAL A 126 -2.36 -2.91 -8.64
N GLY A 127 -1.52 -3.93 -8.59
CA GLY A 127 -0.70 -4.23 -7.43
C GLY A 127 0.41 -5.22 -7.74
N GLY A 128 1.23 -5.53 -6.73
CA GLY A 128 2.35 -6.47 -6.85
C GLY A 128 1.91 -7.93 -6.98
N GLY A 129 0.67 -8.23 -6.57
CA GLY A 129 0.11 -9.58 -6.49
C GLY A 129 0.89 -10.52 -5.59
N LEU A 130 0.55 -11.81 -5.68
CA LEU A 130 0.99 -12.83 -4.72
C LEU A 130 2.51 -12.91 -4.56
N LYS A 131 3.27 -12.72 -5.64
CA LYS A 131 4.74 -12.81 -5.63
C LYS A 131 5.44 -11.71 -4.82
N ASN A 132 4.77 -10.56 -4.64
CA ASN A 132 5.31 -9.41 -3.91
C ASN A 132 4.56 -9.13 -2.61
N THR A 133 4.01 -10.18 -1.99
CA THR A 133 3.36 -10.09 -0.69
C THR A 133 4.38 -10.09 0.44
N VAL A 134 4.13 -9.28 1.47
CA VAL A 134 5.00 -9.16 2.63
C VAL A 134 4.19 -8.72 3.85
N SER A 135 4.51 -9.25 5.03
CA SER A 135 4.00 -8.77 6.31
C SER A 135 4.84 -7.62 6.88
N LEU A 136 4.34 -6.90 7.89
CA LEU A 136 5.16 -5.87 8.55
C LEU A 136 6.43 -6.48 9.15
N LEU A 137 6.33 -7.65 9.79
CA LEU A 137 7.46 -8.33 10.41
C LEU A 137 8.54 -8.72 9.39
N GLU A 138 8.16 -9.31 8.26
CA GLU A 138 9.15 -9.69 7.23
C GLU A 138 9.74 -8.48 6.52
N LEU A 139 8.96 -7.40 6.33
CA LEU A 139 9.52 -6.18 5.76
C LEU A 139 10.63 -5.65 6.67
N MET A 140 10.40 -5.61 7.99
CA MET A 140 11.44 -5.19 8.93
C MET A 140 12.69 -6.07 8.80
N GLU A 141 12.53 -7.40 8.76
CA GLU A 141 13.67 -8.31 8.57
C GLU A 141 14.44 -8.02 7.27
N GLN A 142 13.74 -7.77 6.15
CA GLN A 142 14.39 -7.44 4.88
C GLN A 142 15.10 -6.09 4.92
N ILE A 143 14.53 -5.08 5.57
CA ILE A 143 15.16 -3.78 5.77
C ILE A 143 16.42 -3.91 6.63
N GLU A 144 16.36 -4.67 7.72
CA GLU A 144 17.52 -4.91 8.59
C GLU A 144 18.64 -5.64 7.82
N LEU A 145 18.31 -6.62 6.98
CA LEU A 145 19.27 -7.32 6.11
C LEU A 145 19.90 -6.38 5.06
N LEU A 146 19.09 -5.52 4.43
CA LEU A 146 19.55 -4.59 3.40
C LEU A 146 20.45 -3.49 3.97
N THR A 147 20.06 -2.92 5.11
CA THR A 147 20.67 -1.69 5.64
C THR A 147 21.71 -1.96 6.73
N GLY A 148 21.63 -3.11 7.40
CA GLY A 148 22.36 -3.38 8.64
C GLY A 148 21.85 -2.58 9.85
N CYS A 149 20.79 -1.78 9.69
CA CYS A 149 20.20 -0.96 10.75
C CYS A 149 19.04 -1.70 11.40
N ARG A 150 19.10 -1.90 12.72
CA ARG A 150 18.02 -2.54 13.48
C ARG A 150 16.82 -1.60 13.60
N LEU A 151 15.62 -2.14 13.39
CA LEU A 151 14.38 -1.42 13.63
C LEU A 151 13.95 -1.55 15.09
N HIS A 152 13.72 -0.39 15.70
CA HIS A 152 13.11 -0.30 17.02
C HIS A 152 11.62 0.01 16.84
N PHE A 153 10.76 -0.75 17.51
CA PHE A 153 9.33 -0.53 17.39
C PHE A 153 8.58 -0.81 18.69
N ASP A 154 7.55 -0.01 18.91
CA ASP A 154 6.53 -0.24 19.93
C ASP A 154 5.28 -0.86 19.31
N ARG A 155 4.42 -1.47 20.14
CA ARG A 155 3.16 -2.05 19.68
C ARG A 155 1.98 -1.25 20.22
N GLU A 156 1.02 -0.99 19.34
CA GLU A 156 -0.27 -0.41 19.70
C GLU A 156 -1.42 -1.33 19.28
N GLY A 157 -2.64 -0.98 19.72
CA GLY A 157 -3.86 -1.71 19.36
C GLY A 157 -4.08 -1.80 17.85
N VAL A 158 -4.90 -2.74 17.40
CA VAL A 158 -5.22 -2.89 15.98
C VAL A 158 -5.91 -1.62 15.47
N ARG A 159 -5.49 -1.12 14.30
CA ARG A 159 -6.15 0.03 13.66
C ARG A 159 -7.56 -0.37 13.18
N PRO A 160 -8.61 0.37 13.56
CA PRO A 160 -9.95 0.12 13.03
C PRO A 160 -9.96 0.17 11.49
N GLY A 161 -10.50 -0.88 10.86
CA GLY A 161 -10.56 -0.98 9.40
C GLY A 161 -9.27 -1.46 8.72
N ASP A 162 -8.24 -1.85 9.48
CA ASP A 162 -7.06 -2.48 8.89
C ASP A 162 -7.39 -3.90 8.41
N GLN A 163 -7.12 -4.17 7.12
CA GLN A 163 -7.34 -5.50 6.55
C GLN A 163 -6.23 -6.44 6.98
N ALA A 164 -6.56 -7.66 7.39
CA ALA A 164 -5.53 -8.64 7.74
C ALA A 164 -4.67 -9.02 6.53
N ILE A 165 -5.31 -9.22 5.36
CA ILE A 165 -4.64 -9.61 4.12
C ILE A 165 -5.25 -8.80 2.98
N TYR A 166 -4.40 -8.20 2.14
CA TYR A 166 -4.79 -7.66 0.84
C TYR A 166 -3.76 -8.06 -0.19
N VAL A 167 -4.21 -8.77 -1.23
CA VAL A 167 -3.38 -9.21 -2.36
C VAL A 167 -4.15 -8.90 -3.63
N THR A 168 -3.52 -8.20 -4.57
CA THR A 168 -4.17 -7.81 -5.82
C THR A 168 -4.23 -8.97 -6.81
N ASP A 169 -5.42 -9.28 -7.32
CA ASP A 169 -5.56 -9.98 -8.59
C ASP A 169 -5.54 -8.97 -9.74
N PHE A 170 -4.44 -8.89 -10.47
CA PHE A 170 -4.28 -8.04 -11.65
C PHE A 170 -4.59 -8.76 -12.98
N SER A 171 -5.21 -9.95 -12.94
CA SER A 171 -5.41 -10.78 -14.12
C SER A 171 -6.24 -10.10 -15.21
N LYS A 172 -7.18 -9.22 -14.85
CA LYS A 172 -7.97 -8.48 -15.83
C LYS A 172 -7.10 -7.54 -16.67
N LEU A 173 -6.24 -6.75 -16.03
CA LEU A 173 -5.33 -5.84 -16.72
C LEU A 173 -4.32 -6.61 -17.59
N ARG A 174 -3.80 -7.73 -17.07
CA ARG A 174 -2.94 -8.64 -17.82
C ARG A 174 -3.64 -9.20 -19.07
N ARG A 175 -4.89 -9.65 -18.96
CA ARG A 175 -5.65 -10.17 -20.11
C ARG A 175 -5.93 -9.11 -21.17
N HIS A 176 -6.23 -7.88 -20.75
CA HIS A 176 -6.62 -6.82 -21.68
C HIS A 176 -5.42 -6.23 -22.44
N ILE A 177 -4.29 -6.02 -21.76
CA ILE A 177 -3.16 -5.27 -22.33
C ILE A 177 -1.78 -5.87 -22.03
N GLY A 178 -1.71 -7.09 -21.49
CA GLY A 178 -0.45 -7.79 -21.23
C GLY A 178 0.40 -7.20 -20.10
N TRP A 179 -0.16 -6.33 -19.27
CA TRP A 179 0.59 -5.73 -18.15
C TRP A 179 0.73 -6.71 -16.98
N GLU A 180 1.92 -6.71 -16.38
CA GLU A 180 2.21 -7.36 -15.10
C GLU A 180 3.36 -6.61 -14.37
N PRO A 181 3.41 -6.68 -13.03
CA PRO A 181 4.55 -6.17 -12.26
C PRO A 181 5.82 -6.94 -12.63
N LYS A 182 6.94 -6.22 -12.69
CA LYS A 182 8.26 -6.77 -13.08
C LYS A 182 9.26 -6.73 -11.95
N MET A 183 9.13 -5.77 -11.03
CA MET A 183 10.05 -5.64 -9.90
C MET A 183 9.58 -6.46 -8.71
N ASN A 184 10.52 -7.16 -8.08
CA ASN A 184 10.27 -7.82 -6.81
C ASN A 184 10.53 -6.88 -5.62
N LEU A 185 10.15 -7.30 -4.41
CA LEU A 185 10.30 -6.47 -3.21
C LEU A 185 11.76 -6.06 -2.91
N GLU A 186 12.72 -6.96 -3.14
CA GLU A 186 14.15 -6.68 -2.95
C GLU A 186 14.62 -5.53 -3.85
N GLN A 187 14.28 -5.59 -5.15
CA GLN A 187 14.59 -4.53 -6.12
C GLN A 187 13.91 -3.20 -5.76
N ILE A 188 12.67 -3.25 -5.25
CA ILE A 188 11.96 -2.05 -4.79
C ILE A 188 12.71 -1.39 -3.63
N LEU A 189 13.10 -2.18 -2.62
CA LEU A 189 13.85 -1.69 -1.46
C LEU A 189 15.23 -1.15 -1.86
N ASP A 190 15.94 -1.84 -2.75
CA ASP A 190 17.22 -1.39 -3.29
C ASP A 190 17.12 -0.04 -4.00
N ASN A 191 16.08 0.16 -4.82
CA ASN A 191 15.85 1.43 -5.51
C ASN A 191 15.58 2.55 -4.51
N MET A 192 14.74 2.31 -3.50
CA MET A 192 14.44 3.28 -2.45
C MET A 192 15.68 3.62 -1.61
N TYR A 193 16.46 2.62 -1.23
CA TYR A 193 17.70 2.81 -0.48
C TYR A 193 18.76 3.54 -1.33
N GLY A 194 18.87 3.22 -2.61
CA GLY A 194 19.69 3.94 -3.59
C GLY A 194 19.32 5.41 -3.68
N TRP A 195 18.02 5.71 -3.77
CA TRP A 195 17.52 7.07 -3.78
C TRP A 195 17.84 7.82 -2.48
N TRP A 196 17.63 7.19 -1.31
CA TRP A 196 18.01 7.79 -0.03
C TRP A 196 19.50 8.11 0.06
N LYS A 197 20.39 7.20 -0.39
CA LYS A 197 21.85 7.43 -0.39
C LYS A 197 22.24 8.64 -1.22
N GLN A 198 21.55 8.88 -2.33
CA GLN A 198 21.81 9.98 -3.26
C GLN A 198 21.19 11.32 -2.81
N ASN A 199 20.25 11.31 -1.87
CA ASN A 199 19.45 12.48 -1.51
C ASN A 199 19.29 12.62 0.02
N ARG A 200 20.33 12.29 0.80
CA ARG A 200 20.26 12.23 2.28
C ARG A 200 19.77 13.53 2.90
N GLU A 201 20.11 14.66 2.30
CA GLU A 201 19.70 16.01 2.70
C GLU A 201 18.18 16.20 2.69
N LEU A 202 17.44 15.49 1.84
CA LEU A 202 15.98 15.56 1.80
C LEU A 202 15.30 14.90 3.00
N PHE A 203 16.03 14.05 3.72
CA PHE A 203 15.53 13.30 4.88
C PHE A 203 15.95 13.88 6.22
N GLN A 204 16.77 14.94 6.21
CA GLN A 204 17.13 15.63 7.43
C GLN A 204 15.95 16.50 7.89
N THR A 205 15.09 15.96 8.73
CA THR A 205 14.05 16.78 9.38
C THR A 205 14.66 17.68 10.45
N ALA A 206 14.33 18.97 10.40
CA ALA A 206 14.37 19.85 11.58
C ALA A 206 13.61 19.20 12.76
N PRO A 207 13.97 19.48 14.03
CA PRO A 207 13.44 18.75 15.19
C PRO A 207 11.92 18.71 15.19
N ALA A 208 11.38 17.51 15.43
CA ALA A 208 9.95 17.21 15.35
C ALA A 208 9.12 18.20 16.21
N ALA A 209 8.22 18.93 15.56
CA ALA A 209 7.18 19.69 16.27
C ALA A 209 6.34 18.69 17.09
N SER A 210 6.14 19.01 18.37
CA SER A 210 5.35 18.21 19.31
C SER A 210 4.00 17.83 18.70
N ARG A 211 3.67 16.54 18.69
CA ARG A 211 2.36 16.01 18.28
C ARG A 211 1.25 16.85 18.93
N LEU A 212 0.46 17.56 18.13
CA LEU A 212 -0.81 18.13 18.58
C LEU A 212 -1.70 16.94 18.92
N ARG A 213 -1.93 16.71 20.22
CA ARG A 213 -2.91 15.71 20.67
C ARG A 213 -4.27 16.17 20.17
N VAL A 214 -4.91 15.35 19.34
CA VAL A 214 -6.33 15.50 19.04
C VAL A 214 -7.07 15.18 20.34
N PRO A 215 -7.92 16.09 20.88
CA PRO A 215 -8.71 15.80 22.07
C PRO A 215 -9.59 14.58 21.83
N GLU A 216 -9.65 13.70 22.81
CA GLU A 216 -10.59 12.58 22.85
C GLU A 216 -12.02 13.14 22.71
N LEU A 217 -12.75 12.68 21.70
CA LEU A 217 -14.15 13.07 21.50
C LEU A 217 -14.92 12.64 22.75
N ALA A 218 -15.39 13.61 23.53
CA ALA A 218 -16.24 13.35 24.68
C ALA A 218 -17.42 12.47 24.26
N GLU A 219 -17.64 11.38 25.00
CA GLU A 219 -18.79 10.49 24.79
C GLU A 219 -20.07 11.34 24.77
N ALA A 220 -20.86 11.16 23.70
CA ALA A 220 -22.15 11.82 23.59
C ALA A 220 -23.03 11.38 24.78
N PRO A 221 -23.59 12.32 25.57
CA PRO A 221 -24.42 11.96 26.70
C PRO A 221 -25.66 11.19 26.22
N GLY A 222 -25.92 10.09 26.94
CA GLY A 222 -26.95 9.07 26.77
C GLY A 222 -28.14 9.42 25.88
N ALA A 223 -28.38 8.58 24.88
CA ALA A 223 -29.70 8.41 24.29
C ALA A 223 -30.62 7.78 25.34
N VAL A 224 -31.33 8.64 26.07
CA VAL A 224 -32.51 8.27 26.85
C VAL A 224 -33.72 8.40 25.93
N SER A 225 -34.21 7.26 25.41
CA SER A 225 -35.60 6.79 25.35
C SER A 225 -35.75 5.72 24.28
#